data_AF-A0A0M0JWS2-F1
#
_entry.id   AF-A0A0M0JWS2-F1
#
_cell.length_a   1.000
_cell.length_b   1.000
_cell.length_c   1.000
_cell.angle_alpha   90.00
_cell.angle_beta   90.00
_cell.angle_gamma   90.00
#
_symmetry.space_group_name_H-M   'P 1'
#
loop_
_entity.id
_entity.type
_entity.pdbx_description
1 polymer ?
#
loop_
_entity_poly.entity_id
_entity_poly.type
_entity_poly.pdbx_seq_one_letter_code
_entity_poly.pdbx_strand_id
1 'polypeptide(L)'
;MAMDVGSLTASVEAATAPPRCTLLGGTFAMLVQVGLMVSAIATLAYKRSTETPRRPWTVWFFDTSKQGFAGVLQHFVNLAFGVIFARSSSASECSWYLVNFTISVACGVVLLWGIMKGYNHCVNRYQINLLRSGEYGNPPSWKPWLAQLLIWGFFASGEKVLTAIVVIMPLHAHLDVFATYIEQPLLDFPALELLLVMVCAPVILNIGFFWVIDNIIMRKRAPNYLGHEFEGGDDDDQPLDKRPLLEDSCGCCPPFTPTQSPCGSYAPASRLAVEMATPGSLAARRNSASERGTELVL
;
A
#
# COMPACT_ATOMS: atom_id res chain seq x y z
N MET A 1 62.69 -30.02 21.70
CA MET A 1 61.73 -29.28 20.86
C MET A 1 60.37 -29.93 21.08
N ALA A 2 59.65 -29.50 22.12
CA ALA A 2 58.33 -30.03 22.43
C ALA A 2 57.32 -29.31 21.55
N MET A 3 56.64 -30.04 20.66
CA MET A 3 55.47 -29.53 19.94
C MET A 3 54.35 -29.31 20.97
N ASP A 4 53.75 -28.13 20.93
CA ASP A 4 52.64 -27.75 21.79
C ASP A 4 51.39 -28.53 21.35
N VAL A 5 51.17 -29.67 22.01
CA VAL A 5 50.02 -30.56 21.80
C VAL A 5 48.72 -29.80 22.04
N GLY A 6 48.72 -28.79 22.92
CA GLY A 6 47.56 -27.93 23.22
C GLY A 6 47.15 -27.02 22.06
N SER A 7 48.12 -26.50 21.30
CA SER A 7 47.85 -25.69 20.11
C SER A 7 47.32 -26.54 18.95
N LEU A 8 47.84 -27.77 18.77
CA LEU A 8 47.32 -28.71 17.77
C LEU A 8 45.94 -29.23 18.13
N THR A 9 45.64 -29.53 19.40
CA THR A 9 44.30 -29.95 19.81
C THR A 9 43.29 -28.82 19.66
N ALA A 10 43.65 -27.56 19.97
CA ALA A 10 42.78 -26.40 19.73
C ALA A 10 42.53 -26.15 18.23
N SER A 11 43.54 -26.39 17.39
CA SER A 11 43.43 -26.28 15.93
C SER A 11 42.60 -27.41 15.32
N VAL A 12 42.71 -28.63 15.86
CA VAL A 12 41.95 -29.80 15.44
C VAL A 12 40.50 -29.69 15.90
N GLU A 13 40.24 -29.24 17.12
CA GLU A 13 38.88 -29.02 17.66
C GLU A 13 38.16 -27.86 16.96
N ALA A 14 38.90 -26.85 16.48
CA ALA A 14 38.39 -25.83 15.57
C ALA A 14 38.14 -26.35 14.13
N ALA A 15 38.81 -27.43 13.72
CA ALA A 15 38.66 -28.05 12.40
C ALA A 15 37.63 -29.20 12.36
N THR A 16 37.27 -29.78 13.51
CA THR A 16 36.22 -30.82 13.64
C THR A 16 34.91 -30.31 14.24
N ALA A 17 34.82 -29.05 14.64
CA ALA A 17 33.52 -28.45 14.95
C ALA A 17 32.65 -28.49 13.68
N PRO A 18 31.39 -29.00 13.74
CA PRO A 18 30.47 -28.88 12.62
C PRO A 18 30.39 -27.41 12.21
N PRO A 19 30.29 -27.09 10.91
CA PRO A 19 30.28 -25.71 10.44
C PRO A 19 29.13 -24.97 11.13
N ARG A 20 29.47 -24.16 12.13
CA ARG A 20 28.49 -23.34 12.84
C ARG A 20 27.93 -22.36 11.82
N CYS A 21 26.60 -22.31 11.74
CA CYS A 21 25.92 -21.41 10.84
C CYS A 21 26.16 -19.97 11.30
N THR A 22 27.15 -19.31 10.71
CA THR A 22 27.51 -17.92 11.02
C THR A 22 26.75 -16.98 10.12
N LEU A 23 26.04 -16.02 10.71
CA LEU A 23 25.24 -15.04 9.97
C LEU A 23 26.11 -14.06 9.15
N LEU A 24 27.36 -13.84 9.59
CA LEU A 24 28.24 -12.80 9.08
C LEU A 24 29.47 -13.38 8.36
N GLY A 25 29.53 -13.18 7.05
CA GLY A 25 30.77 -13.24 6.27
C GLY A 25 30.85 -14.38 5.26
N GLY A 26 31.51 -14.09 4.13
CA GLY A 26 31.82 -15.06 3.08
C GLY A 26 31.02 -14.87 1.79
N THR A 27 31.49 -15.51 0.73
CA THR A 27 30.89 -15.46 -0.61
C THR A 27 29.46 -15.99 -0.61
N PHE A 28 29.17 -17.01 0.22
CA PHE A 28 27.83 -17.56 0.33
C PHE A 28 26.80 -16.51 0.79
N ALA A 29 27.07 -15.76 1.86
CA ALA A 29 26.17 -14.73 2.35
C ALA A 29 25.90 -13.63 1.31
N MET A 30 26.93 -13.22 0.56
CA MET A 30 26.79 -12.26 -0.55
C MET A 30 25.92 -12.81 -1.68
N LEU A 31 26.09 -14.09 -2.06
CA LEU A 31 25.27 -14.74 -3.08
C LEU A 31 23.80 -14.81 -2.64
N VAL A 32 23.54 -15.11 -1.37
CA VAL A 32 22.19 -15.11 -0.82
C VAL A 32 21.57 -13.71 -0.89
N GLN A 33 22.29 -12.67 -0.46
CA GLN A 33 21.80 -11.29 -0.52
C GLN A 33 21.47 -10.84 -1.95
N VAL A 34 22.37 -11.12 -2.91
CA VAL A 34 22.12 -10.82 -4.33
C VAL A 34 20.92 -11.62 -4.85
N GLY A 35 20.82 -12.90 -4.49
CA GLY A 35 19.69 -13.75 -4.86
C GLY A 35 18.36 -13.20 -4.36
N LEU A 36 18.30 -12.76 -3.11
CA LEU A 36 17.11 -12.15 -2.51
C LEU A 36 16.73 -10.83 -3.20
N MET A 37 17.71 -10.00 -3.55
CA MET A 37 17.48 -8.77 -4.31
C MET A 37 16.91 -9.08 -5.71
N VAL A 38 17.48 -10.06 -6.41
CA VAL A 38 17.00 -10.49 -7.73
C VAL A 38 15.57 -11.05 -7.62
N SER A 39 15.28 -11.88 -6.62
CA SER A 39 13.93 -12.43 -6.42
C SER A 39 12.91 -11.35 -6.11
N ALA A 40 13.28 -10.32 -5.35
CA ALA A 40 12.41 -9.18 -5.04
C ALA A 40 12.06 -8.39 -6.32
N ILE A 41 13.06 -8.05 -7.13
CA ILE A 41 12.85 -7.34 -8.41
C ILE A 41 12.02 -8.19 -9.37
N ALA A 42 12.33 -9.48 -9.49
CA ALA A 42 11.58 -10.41 -10.35
C ALA A 42 10.10 -10.50 -9.93
N THR A 43 9.83 -10.53 -8.63
CA THR A 43 8.46 -10.55 -8.09
C THR A 43 7.67 -9.31 -8.48
N LEU A 44 8.27 -8.12 -8.34
CA LEU A 44 7.61 -6.85 -8.68
C LEU A 44 7.45 -6.66 -10.19
N ALA A 45 8.40 -7.14 -11.00
CA ALA A 45 8.31 -7.15 -12.44
C ALA A 45 7.22 -8.12 -12.94
N TYR A 46 7.16 -9.33 -12.36
CA TYR A 46 6.11 -10.29 -12.65
C TYR A 46 4.73 -9.74 -12.25
N LYS A 47 4.61 -9.16 -11.05
CA LYS A 47 3.37 -8.50 -10.61
C LYS A 47 2.91 -7.46 -11.60
N ARG A 48 3.80 -6.56 -12.07
CA ARG A 48 3.49 -5.58 -13.10
C ARG A 48 2.92 -6.22 -14.38
N SER A 49 3.46 -7.36 -14.80
CA SER A 49 2.98 -8.06 -16.01
C SER A 49 1.53 -8.53 -15.91
N THR A 50 1.08 -8.82 -14.69
CA THR A 50 -0.28 -9.28 -14.34
C THR A 50 -1.27 -8.13 -14.07
N GLU A 51 -0.77 -6.90 -13.88
CA GLU A 51 -1.63 -5.72 -13.65
C GLU A 51 -2.45 -5.37 -14.90
N THR A 52 -3.74 -5.08 -14.71
CA THR A 52 -4.66 -4.62 -15.77
C THR A 52 -5.39 -3.36 -15.31
N PRO A 53 -5.20 -2.19 -15.96
CA PRO A 53 -4.21 -1.87 -16.98
C PRO A 53 -2.77 -1.81 -16.41
N ARG A 54 -1.77 -2.11 -17.24
CA ARG A 54 -0.35 -2.12 -16.82
C ARG A 54 0.14 -0.71 -16.51
N ARG A 55 0.77 -0.51 -15.35
CA ARG A 55 1.36 0.79 -14.99
C ARG A 55 2.52 1.19 -15.92
N PRO A 56 2.67 2.49 -16.25
CA PRO A 56 3.81 2.98 -17.02
C PRO A 56 5.15 2.66 -16.33
N TRP A 57 6.20 2.42 -17.11
CA TRP A 57 7.51 2.04 -16.60
C TRP A 57 8.12 3.06 -15.64
N THR A 58 7.94 4.35 -15.88
CA THR A 58 8.44 5.42 -14.99
C THR A 58 7.79 5.37 -13.62
N VAL A 59 6.48 5.17 -13.56
CA VAL A 59 5.72 5.05 -12.30
C VAL A 59 6.11 3.77 -11.56
N TRP A 60 6.23 2.65 -12.29
CA TRP A 60 6.72 1.39 -11.73
C TRP A 60 8.11 1.55 -11.12
N PHE A 61 9.04 2.22 -11.81
CA PHE A 61 10.39 2.45 -11.30
C PHE A 61 10.35 3.29 -10.02
N PHE A 62 9.52 4.34 -9.97
CA PHE A 62 9.35 5.16 -8.76
C PHE A 62 8.78 4.39 -7.57
N ASP A 63 7.78 3.53 -7.77
CA ASP A 63 7.23 2.67 -6.70
C ASP A 63 8.25 1.60 -6.26
N THR A 64 8.92 0.98 -7.23
CA THR A 64 9.91 -0.08 -6.99
C THR A 64 11.14 0.47 -6.29
N SER A 65 11.62 1.66 -6.65
CA SER A 65 12.76 2.30 -5.99
C SER A 65 12.47 2.62 -4.53
N LYS A 66 11.20 2.92 -4.18
CA LYS A 66 10.79 3.09 -2.78
C LYS A 66 10.94 1.81 -1.98
N GLN A 67 10.50 0.70 -2.55
CA GLN A 67 10.65 -0.61 -1.93
C GLN A 67 12.11 -1.04 -1.82
N GLY A 68 12.92 -0.81 -2.87
CA GLY A 68 14.35 -1.07 -2.84
C GLY A 68 15.08 -0.25 -1.77
N PHE A 69 14.84 1.06 -1.72
CA PHE A 69 15.41 1.94 -0.71
C PHE A 69 15.01 1.54 0.71
N ALA A 70 13.71 1.29 0.94
CA ALA A 70 13.23 0.80 2.23
C ALA A 70 13.86 -0.55 2.60
N GLY A 71 13.95 -1.49 1.66
CA GLY A 71 14.54 -2.80 1.88
C GLY A 71 16.02 -2.73 2.30
N VAL A 72 16.79 -1.82 1.70
CA VAL A 72 18.18 -1.56 2.11
C VAL A 72 18.25 -1.03 3.54
N LEU A 73 17.43 -0.03 3.90
CA LEU A 73 17.41 0.50 5.26
C LEU A 73 16.99 -0.58 6.28
N GLN A 74 15.94 -1.34 5.96
CA GLN A 74 15.43 -2.43 6.78
C GLN A 74 16.47 -3.56 6.94
N HIS A 75 17.26 -3.87 5.91
CA HIS A 75 18.33 -4.85 6.01
C HIS A 75 19.33 -4.48 7.11
N PHE A 76 19.79 -3.22 7.14
CA PHE A 76 20.72 -2.76 8.17
C PHE A 76 20.10 -2.77 9.57
N VAL A 77 18.83 -2.35 9.70
CA VAL A 77 18.12 -2.36 11.00
C VAL A 77 17.95 -3.79 11.51
N ASN A 78 17.49 -4.71 10.66
CA ASN A 78 17.31 -6.11 11.03
C ASN A 78 18.63 -6.80 11.35
N LEU A 79 19.70 -6.47 10.61
CA LEU A 79 21.04 -7.00 10.90
C LEU A 79 21.54 -6.53 12.27
N ALA A 80 21.40 -5.24 12.57
CA ALA A 80 21.78 -4.68 13.86
C ALA A 80 21.04 -5.37 15.02
N PHE A 81 19.72 -5.50 14.93
CA PHE A 81 18.93 -6.20 15.95
C PHE A 81 19.22 -7.69 16.02
N GLY A 82 19.43 -8.36 14.89
CA GLY A 82 19.82 -9.76 14.84
C GLY A 82 21.10 -10.02 15.63
N VAL A 83 22.13 -9.19 15.44
CA VAL A 83 23.41 -9.30 16.18
C VAL A 83 23.24 -8.97 17.66
N ILE A 84 22.43 -7.96 18.01
CA ILE A 84 22.20 -7.57 19.41
C ILE A 84 21.46 -8.68 20.17
N PHE A 85 20.40 -9.25 19.60
CA PHE A 85 19.58 -10.24 20.29
C PHE A 85 20.17 -11.65 20.26
N ALA A 86 20.97 -12.00 19.24
CA ALA A 86 21.67 -13.29 19.18
C ALA A 86 22.74 -13.40 20.28
N ARG A 87 23.37 -12.29 20.69
CA ARG A 87 24.36 -12.28 21.79
C ARG A 87 23.79 -12.70 23.15
N SER A 88 22.48 -12.57 23.34
CA SER A 88 21.78 -12.91 24.57
C SER A 88 20.90 -14.16 24.43
N SER A 89 21.07 -14.93 23.36
CA SER A 89 20.23 -16.09 22.99
C SER A 89 21.00 -17.40 23.21
N SER A 90 20.29 -18.48 23.54
CA SER A 90 20.85 -19.82 23.65
C SER A 90 20.72 -20.65 22.37
N ALA A 91 19.82 -20.25 21.46
CA ALA A 91 19.64 -20.84 20.14
C ALA A 91 20.77 -20.46 19.17
N SER A 92 20.92 -21.22 18.06
CA SER A 92 21.86 -20.85 17.01
C SER A 92 21.54 -19.48 16.39
N GLU A 93 22.57 -18.81 15.87
CA GLU A 93 22.42 -17.53 15.15
C GLU A 93 21.42 -17.64 13.99
N CYS A 94 21.35 -18.80 13.33
CA CYS A 94 20.50 -19.03 12.18
C CYS A 94 19.04 -19.24 12.58
N SER A 95 18.76 -20.09 13.57
CA SER A 95 17.41 -20.28 14.09
C SER A 95 16.85 -18.98 14.69
N TRP A 96 17.68 -18.23 15.42
CA TRP A 96 17.32 -16.92 15.95
C TRP A 96 17.03 -15.90 14.84
N TYR A 97 17.87 -15.88 13.79
CA TYR A 97 17.64 -15.06 12.60
C TYR A 97 16.30 -15.40 11.94
N LEU A 98 15.98 -16.68 11.75
CA LEU A 98 14.72 -17.10 11.14
C LEU A 98 13.51 -16.58 11.92
N VAL A 99 13.52 -16.76 13.24
CA VAL A 99 12.43 -16.30 14.12
C VAL A 99 12.28 -14.78 14.06
N ASN A 100 13.39 -14.06 14.24
CA ASN A 100 13.39 -12.60 14.18
C ASN A 100 12.91 -12.06 12.82
N PHE A 101 13.43 -12.63 11.72
CA PHE A 101 13.05 -12.24 10.38
C PHE A 101 11.57 -12.55 10.08
N THR A 102 11.08 -13.72 10.49
CA THR A 102 9.69 -14.12 10.29
C THR A 102 8.73 -13.19 11.04
N ILE A 103 9.02 -12.87 12.31
CA ILE A 103 8.25 -11.90 13.10
C ILE A 103 8.30 -10.52 12.44
N SER A 104 9.49 -10.09 12.01
CA SER A 104 9.68 -8.80 11.34
C SER A 104 8.89 -8.69 10.04
N VAL A 105 8.72 -9.76 9.28
CA VAL A 105 7.87 -9.77 8.07
C VAL A 105 6.40 -9.75 8.44
N ALA A 106 5.97 -10.62 9.36
CA ALA A 106 4.57 -10.73 9.77
C ALA A 106 4.04 -9.45 10.43
N CYS A 107 4.72 -8.95 11.45
CA CYS A 107 4.38 -7.70 12.13
C CYS A 107 4.54 -6.50 11.19
N GLY A 108 5.59 -6.49 10.37
CA GLY A 108 5.85 -5.39 9.44
C GLY A 108 4.72 -5.18 8.45
N VAL A 109 4.13 -6.23 7.88
CA VAL A 109 2.95 -6.11 7.01
C VAL A 109 1.77 -5.46 7.73
N VAL A 110 1.46 -5.91 8.95
CA VAL A 110 0.32 -5.40 9.73
C VAL A 110 0.54 -3.94 10.13
N LEU A 111 1.72 -3.62 10.65
CA LEU A 111 2.07 -2.26 11.07
C LEU A 111 2.10 -1.30 9.88
N LEU A 112 2.72 -1.68 8.76
CA LEU A 112 2.78 -0.82 7.57
C LEU A 112 1.41 -0.60 6.94
N TRP A 113 0.53 -1.61 6.97
CA TRP A 113 -0.86 -1.41 6.56
C TRP A 113 -1.56 -0.34 7.42
N GLY A 114 -1.40 -0.41 8.76
CA GLY A 114 -1.98 0.56 9.69
C GLY A 114 -1.40 1.97 9.50
N ILE A 115 -0.06 2.07 9.42
CA ILE A 115 0.67 3.32 9.19
C ILE A 115 0.23 3.95 7.87
N MET A 116 0.14 3.18 6.79
CA MET A 116 -0.28 3.69 5.49
C MET A 116 -1.75 4.13 5.47
N LYS A 117 -2.62 3.44 6.21
CA LYS A 117 -4.02 3.87 6.36
C LYS A 117 -4.10 5.22 7.06
N GLY A 118 -3.35 5.40 8.15
CA GLY A 118 -3.25 6.68 8.86
C GLY A 118 -2.62 7.78 8.01
N TYR A 119 -1.50 7.49 7.35
CA TYR A 119 -0.81 8.38 6.43
C TYR A 119 -1.73 8.89 5.31
N ASN A 120 -2.41 7.97 4.61
CA ASN A 120 -3.33 8.33 3.54
C ASN A 120 -4.53 9.13 4.07
N HIS A 121 -5.03 8.83 5.27
CA HIS A 121 -6.07 9.61 5.92
C HIS A 121 -5.60 11.06 6.19
N CYS A 122 -4.41 11.25 6.76
CA CYS A 122 -3.83 12.56 7.01
C CYS A 122 -3.57 13.34 5.71
N VAL A 123 -2.90 12.72 4.72
CA VAL A 123 -2.58 13.34 3.44
C VAL A 123 -3.86 13.80 2.72
N ASN A 124 -4.92 13.00 2.75
CA ASN A 124 -6.20 13.37 2.15
C ASN A 124 -6.94 14.42 2.98
N ARG A 125 -6.84 14.40 4.32
CA ARG A 125 -7.49 15.39 5.18
C ARG A 125 -6.89 16.79 5.02
N TYR A 126 -5.57 16.86 4.83
CA TYR A 126 -4.81 18.11 4.68
C TYR A 126 -4.50 18.46 3.21
N GLN A 127 -4.96 17.65 2.25
CA GLN A 127 -4.78 17.86 0.81
C GLN A 127 -3.32 18.06 0.38
N ILE A 128 -2.40 17.26 0.94
CA ILE A 128 -0.96 17.37 0.66
C ILE A 128 -0.64 16.63 -0.65
N ASN A 129 -0.79 17.32 -1.79
CA ASN A 129 -0.58 16.73 -3.13
C ASN A 129 0.82 16.12 -3.32
N LEU A 130 1.85 16.68 -2.70
CA LEU A 130 3.23 16.19 -2.79
C LEU A 130 3.40 14.75 -2.24
N LEU A 131 2.62 14.41 -1.22
CA LEU A 131 2.73 13.15 -0.46
C LEU A 131 1.66 12.13 -0.86
N ARG A 132 0.84 12.41 -1.87
CA ARG A 132 -0.21 11.46 -2.26
C ARG A 132 0.42 10.22 -2.89
N SER A 133 0.30 9.08 -2.20
CA SER A 133 0.96 7.83 -2.58
C SER A 133 0.56 7.39 -4.00
N GLY A 134 1.56 7.11 -4.82
CA GLY A 134 1.36 6.65 -6.21
C GLY A 134 0.97 7.76 -7.18
N GLU A 135 1.01 9.03 -6.77
CA GLU A 135 0.86 10.20 -7.64
C GLU A 135 2.17 10.98 -7.73
N TYR A 136 2.62 11.22 -8.97
CA TYR A 136 3.90 11.86 -9.26
C TYR A 136 3.78 13.08 -10.19
N GLY A 137 2.56 13.43 -10.60
CA GLY A 137 2.26 14.46 -11.61
C GLY A 137 2.23 13.92 -13.04
N ASN A 138 1.79 14.78 -13.98
CA ASN A 138 1.76 14.54 -15.42
C ASN A 138 2.53 15.69 -16.12
N PRO A 139 3.75 15.48 -16.62
CA PRO A 139 4.56 14.24 -16.58
C PRO A 139 5.08 13.92 -15.15
N PRO A 140 5.49 12.66 -14.88
CA PRO A 140 6.03 12.26 -13.57
C PRO A 140 7.26 13.07 -13.17
N SER A 141 7.22 13.69 -12.00
CA SER A 141 8.26 14.57 -11.48
C SER A 141 9.00 13.95 -10.29
N TRP A 142 10.29 14.28 -10.14
CA TRP A 142 11.16 13.68 -9.11
C TRP A 142 10.91 14.24 -7.70
N LYS A 143 10.36 15.44 -7.56
CA LYS A 143 10.10 16.09 -6.25
C LYS A 143 9.10 15.30 -5.37
N PRO A 144 7.87 14.97 -5.83
CA PRO A 144 6.95 14.13 -5.07
C PRO A 144 7.51 12.73 -4.86
N TRP A 145 8.23 12.18 -5.85
CA TRP A 145 8.91 10.90 -5.71
C TRP A 145 9.89 10.90 -4.53
N LEU A 146 10.80 11.86 -4.46
CA LEU A 146 11.82 11.93 -3.41
C LEU A 146 11.17 12.13 -2.02
N ALA A 147 10.16 12.99 -1.91
CA ALA A 147 9.42 13.18 -0.67
C ALA A 147 8.75 11.88 -0.20
N GLN A 148 8.08 11.18 -1.12
CA GLN A 148 7.43 9.89 -0.85
C GLN A 148 8.46 8.78 -0.56
N LEU A 149 9.64 8.82 -1.18
CA LEU A 149 10.75 7.89 -0.96
C LEU A 149 11.27 7.97 0.47
N LEU A 150 11.56 9.19 0.93
CA LEU A 150 12.12 9.43 2.25
C LEU A 150 11.12 9.11 3.36
N ILE A 151 9.87 9.57 3.23
CA ILE A 151 8.84 9.27 4.25
C ILE A 151 8.52 7.78 4.31
N TRP A 152 8.47 7.11 3.16
CA TRP A 152 8.28 5.66 3.10
C TRP A 152 9.43 4.91 3.75
N GLY A 153 10.69 5.29 3.44
CA GLY A 153 11.87 4.70 4.08
C GLY A 153 11.86 4.87 5.60
N PHE A 154 11.42 6.03 6.10
CA PHE A 154 11.25 6.28 7.53
C PHE A 154 10.20 5.36 8.16
N PHE A 155 8.99 5.25 7.59
CA PHE A 155 7.96 4.36 8.11
C PHE A 155 8.36 2.88 8.05
N ALA A 156 8.94 2.46 6.93
CA ALA A 156 9.42 1.11 6.71
C ALA A 156 10.57 0.70 7.64
N SER A 157 11.42 1.64 8.04
CA SER A 157 12.48 1.37 9.02
C SER A 157 11.94 1.47 10.46
N GLY A 158 11.06 2.43 10.72
CA GLY A 158 10.46 2.67 12.03
C GLY A 158 9.63 1.49 12.53
N GLU A 159 8.90 0.80 11.65
CA GLU A 159 8.16 -0.41 12.04
C GLU A 159 9.08 -1.53 12.54
N LYS A 160 10.31 -1.66 12.00
CA LYS A 160 11.28 -2.67 12.46
C LYS A 160 11.73 -2.39 13.89
N VAL A 161 12.05 -1.13 14.17
CA VAL A 161 12.39 -0.68 15.53
C VAL A 161 11.20 -0.88 16.47
N LEU A 162 9.99 -0.54 16.02
CA LEU A 162 8.77 -0.73 16.81
C LEU A 162 8.51 -2.21 17.11
N THR A 163 8.63 -3.09 16.12
CA THR A 163 8.50 -4.55 16.28
C THR A 163 9.57 -5.09 17.25
N ALA A 164 10.81 -4.61 17.13
CA ALA A 164 11.89 -4.99 18.04
C ALA A 164 11.57 -4.63 19.50
N ILE A 165 11.09 -3.41 19.75
CA ILE A 165 10.80 -2.92 21.11
C ILE A 165 9.52 -3.55 21.68
N VAL A 166 8.45 -3.62 20.89
CA VAL A 166 7.11 -3.99 21.37
C VAL A 166 6.88 -5.49 21.37
N VAL A 167 7.50 -6.24 20.44
CA VAL A 167 7.27 -7.68 20.27
C VAL A 167 8.50 -8.47 20.70
N ILE A 168 9.66 -8.22 20.09
CA ILE A 168 10.82 -9.11 20.25
C ILE A 168 11.45 -8.97 21.64
N MET A 169 11.68 -7.75 22.13
CA MET A 169 12.30 -7.52 23.44
C MET A 169 11.51 -8.14 24.61
N PRO A 170 10.18 -7.94 24.75
CA PRO A 170 9.44 -8.54 25.86
C PRO A 170 9.26 -10.06 25.74
N LEU A 171 9.19 -10.60 24.51
CA LEU A 171 9.02 -12.04 24.29
C LEU A 171 10.35 -12.79 24.11
N HIS A 172 11.50 -12.14 24.27
CA HIS A 172 12.82 -12.68 23.93
C HIS A 172 13.04 -14.10 24.46
N ALA A 173 12.79 -14.34 25.74
CA ALA A 173 12.96 -15.66 26.36
C ALA A 173 12.05 -16.75 25.76
N HIS A 174 10.80 -16.41 25.41
CA HIS A 174 9.87 -17.36 24.78
C HIS A 174 10.27 -17.66 23.35
N LEU A 175 10.69 -16.63 22.63
CA LEU A 175 11.20 -16.78 21.28
C LEU A 175 12.47 -17.65 21.27
N ASP A 176 13.32 -17.55 22.31
CA ASP A 176 14.61 -18.27 22.38
C ASP A 176 14.39 -19.79 22.49
N VAL A 177 13.44 -20.17 23.35
CA VAL A 177 12.98 -21.55 23.45
C VAL A 177 12.35 -22.02 22.13
N PHE A 178 11.56 -21.17 21.48
CA PHE A 178 10.95 -21.50 20.19
C PHE A 178 11.98 -21.67 19.07
N ALA A 179 13.01 -20.81 19.02
CA ALA A 179 14.11 -20.92 18.08
C ALA A 179 14.87 -22.23 18.28
N THR A 180 15.18 -22.57 19.53
CA THR A 180 15.82 -23.85 19.89
C THR A 180 14.97 -25.04 19.44
N TYR A 181 13.65 -24.96 19.60
CA TYR A 181 12.72 -26.01 19.16
C TYR A 181 12.72 -26.20 17.63
N ILE A 182 12.77 -25.10 16.86
CA ILE A 182 12.90 -25.17 15.38
C ILE A 182 14.25 -25.78 14.99
N GLU A 183 15.29 -25.52 15.76
CA GLU A 183 16.66 -26.00 15.50
C GLU A 183 16.80 -27.52 15.71
N GLN A 184 16.15 -28.10 16.73
CA GLN A 184 16.28 -29.51 17.10
C GLN A 184 16.27 -30.51 15.91
N PRO A 185 15.30 -30.47 14.96
CA PRO A 185 15.27 -31.39 13.83
C PRO A 185 16.36 -31.14 12.77
N LEU A 186 17.05 -30.01 12.81
CA LEU A 186 18.03 -29.57 11.81
C LEU A 186 19.49 -29.80 12.24
N LEU A 187 19.72 -30.14 13.52
CA LEU A 187 21.06 -30.33 14.12
C LEU A 187 21.93 -31.34 13.36
N ASP A 188 21.33 -32.40 12.82
CA ASP A 188 22.05 -33.44 12.08
C ASP A 188 22.41 -33.01 10.65
N PHE A 189 21.85 -31.91 10.14
CA PHE A 189 21.95 -31.48 8.74
C PHE A 189 22.29 -29.98 8.62
N PRO A 190 23.52 -29.55 8.99
CA PRO A 190 23.88 -28.13 9.02
C PRO A 190 23.81 -27.44 7.64
N ALA A 191 24.10 -28.15 6.55
CA ALA A 191 23.97 -27.61 5.19
C ALA A 191 22.49 -27.39 4.81
N LEU A 192 21.60 -28.24 5.29
CA LEU A 192 20.15 -28.12 5.07
C LEU A 192 19.58 -26.97 5.90
N GLU A 193 19.99 -26.84 7.17
CA GLU A 193 19.64 -25.69 8.03
C GLU A 193 19.99 -24.37 7.32
N LEU A 194 21.25 -24.23 6.91
CA LEU A 194 21.74 -23.03 6.23
C LEU A 194 20.92 -22.71 4.96
N LEU A 195 20.64 -23.71 4.12
CA LEU A 195 19.84 -23.51 2.90
C LEU A 195 18.40 -23.10 3.21
N LEU A 196 17.73 -23.79 4.14
CA LEU A 196 16.33 -23.53 4.46
C LEU A 196 16.14 -22.18 5.14
N VAL A 197 16.99 -21.87 6.13
CA VAL A 197 16.88 -20.70 7.00
C VAL A 197 17.34 -19.43 6.31
N MET A 198 18.44 -19.46 5.56
CA MET A 198 19.01 -18.26 4.94
C MET A 198 18.54 -18.03 3.52
N VAL A 199 18.05 -19.07 2.81
CA VAL A 199 17.65 -18.95 1.41
C VAL A 199 16.16 -19.18 1.24
N CYS A 200 15.66 -20.38 1.52
CA CYS A 200 14.29 -20.74 1.17
C CYS A 200 13.25 -19.89 1.91
N ALA A 201 13.34 -19.81 3.25
CA ALA A 201 12.39 -19.05 4.04
C ALA A 201 12.44 -17.53 3.73
N PRO A 202 13.62 -16.88 3.65
CA PRO A 202 13.71 -15.47 3.26
C PRO A 202 13.19 -15.18 1.86
N VAL A 203 13.43 -16.05 0.86
CA VAL A 203 12.86 -15.88 -0.48
C VAL A 203 11.33 -15.88 -0.42
N ILE A 204 10.73 -16.90 0.20
CA ILE A 204 9.27 -17.05 0.24
C ILE A 204 8.61 -15.86 0.97
N LEU A 205 9.13 -15.52 2.15
CA LEU A 205 8.59 -14.44 2.96
C LEU A 205 8.77 -13.08 2.29
N ASN A 206 9.91 -12.81 1.65
CA ASN A 206 10.13 -11.55 0.93
C ASN A 206 9.25 -11.43 -0.32
N ILE A 207 9.04 -12.51 -1.08
CA ILE A 207 8.10 -12.52 -2.21
C ILE A 207 6.72 -12.07 -1.73
N GLY A 208 6.21 -12.68 -0.66
CA GLY A 208 4.93 -12.32 -0.05
C GLY A 208 4.91 -10.87 0.44
N PHE A 209 5.96 -10.45 1.15
CA PHE A 209 6.09 -9.09 1.67
C PHE A 209 6.03 -8.04 0.56
N PHE A 210 6.92 -8.13 -0.44
CA PHE A 210 6.97 -7.17 -1.54
C PHE A 210 5.67 -7.16 -2.34
N TRP A 211 5.04 -8.31 -2.54
CA TRP A 211 3.74 -8.37 -3.23
C TRP A 211 2.66 -7.58 -2.48
N VAL A 212 2.56 -7.78 -1.16
CA VAL A 212 1.55 -7.13 -0.31
C VAL A 212 1.85 -5.64 -0.16
N ILE A 213 3.10 -5.26 0.12
CA ILE A 213 3.50 -3.86 0.28
C ILE A 213 3.29 -3.06 -1.01
N ASP A 214 3.61 -3.64 -2.17
CA ASP A 214 3.34 -2.98 -3.45
C ASP A 214 1.84 -2.71 -3.63
N ASN A 215 0.94 -3.59 -3.15
CA ASN A 215 -0.51 -3.32 -3.17
C ASN A 215 -0.93 -2.18 -2.23
N ILE A 216 -0.18 -1.94 -1.15
CA ILE A 216 -0.46 -0.87 -0.18
C ILE A 216 0.00 0.49 -0.71
N ILE A 217 1.17 0.54 -1.37
CA ILE A 217 1.75 1.77 -1.91
C ILE A 217 1.07 2.18 -3.24
N MET A 218 0.72 1.19 -4.06
CA MET A 218 0.15 1.42 -5.39
C MET A 218 -1.19 2.15 -5.32
N ARG A 219 -1.35 3.15 -6.18
CA ARG A 219 -2.64 3.79 -6.42
C ARG A 219 -3.57 2.84 -7.18
N LYS A 220 -4.73 2.53 -6.59
CA LYS A 220 -5.84 1.92 -7.33
C LYS A 220 -6.42 2.99 -8.27
N ARG A 221 -6.09 2.94 -9.56
CA ARG A 221 -6.70 3.82 -10.57
C ARG A 221 -8.13 3.34 -10.83
N ALA A 222 -9.11 4.25 -10.73
CA ALA A 222 -10.45 3.97 -11.22
C ALA A 222 -10.43 3.88 -12.76
N PRO A 223 -11.17 2.95 -13.38
CA PRO A 223 -11.12 2.71 -14.83
C PRO A 223 -11.54 3.89 -15.74
N ASN A 224 -12.09 4.98 -15.20
CA ASN A 224 -12.76 6.01 -16.00
C ASN A 224 -11.88 7.17 -16.54
N TYR A 225 -10.55 7.04 -16.58
CA TYR A 225 -9.66 8.11 -17.08
C TYR A 225 -8.83 7.73 -18.32
N LEU A 226 -9.06 6.58 -18.95
CA LEU A 226 -8.35 6.18 -20.16
C LEU A 226 -8.89 6.79 -21.46
N GLY A 227 -9.85 7.73 -21.37
CA GLY A 227 -10.51 8.31 -22.54
C GLY A 227 -9.86 9.56 -23.14
N HIS A 228 -8.76 10.10 -22.62
CA HIS A 228 -8.35 11.46 -23.04
C HIS A 228 -6.84 11.80 -23.14
N GLU A 229 -5.92 10.84 -23.10
CA GLU A 229 -4.47 11.15 -23.09
C GLU A 229 -3.65 10.67 -24.32
N PHE A 230 -4.28 10.40 -25.47
CA PHE A 230 -3.53 10.22 -26.73
C PHE A 230 -4.20 10.95 -27.90
N GLU A 231 -4.11 12.28 -27.92
CA GLU A 231 -3.97 13.04 -29.17
C GLU A 231 -2.63 13.80 -29.08
N GLY A 232 -1.56 13.12 -29.49
CA GLY A 232 -0.33 13.77 -29.91
C GLY A 232 -0.49 14.07 -31.40
N GLY A 233 -0.45 15.35 -31.75
CA GLY A 233 -0.68 15.83 -33.10
C GLY A 233 0.41 15.42 -34.09
N ASP A 234 -0.05 15.12 -35.30
CA ASP A 234 0.63 15.41 -36.55
C ASP A 234 -0.37 16.22 -37.39
N ASP A 235 0.05 17.41 -37.83
CA ASP A 235 -0.70 18.28 -38.73
C ASP A 235 -0.90 17.61 -40.10
N ASP A 236 -2.12 17.63 -40.65
CA ASP A 236 -2.44 18.02 -42.03
C ASP A 236 -3.95 17.88 -42.36
N ASP A 237 -4.50 18.98 -42.87
CA ASP A 237 -5.70 19.18 -43.70
C ASP A 237 -7.16 18.90 -43.21
N GLN A 238 -7.93 20.01 -43.32
CA GLN A 238 -9.34 20.16 -43.73
C GLN A 238 -10.44 20.33 -42.65
N PRO A 239 -11.28 21.39 -42.73
CA PRO A 239 -12.35 21.63 -41.77
C PRO A 239 -13.62 20.86 -42.16
N LEU A 240 -14.05 19.89 -41.34
CA LEU A 240 -15.36 19.25 -41.48
C LEU A 240 -16.25 19.53 -40.28
N ASP A 241 -17.34 20.24 -40.56
CA ASP A 241 -18.55 20.43 -39.76
C ASP A 241 -19.01 19.12 -39.10
N LYS A 242 -19.09 19.09 -37.77
CA LYS A 242 -19.81 18.04 -37.04
C LYS A 242 -20.68 18.66 -35.95
N ARG A 243 -21.92 18.95 -36.35
CA ARG A 243 -23.06 19.11 -35.45
C ARG A 243 -23.22 17.88 -34.55
N PRO A 244 -23.70 18.02 -33.30
CA PRO A 244 -24.00 16.87 -32.46
C PRO A 244 -25.25 16.16 -32.99
N LEU A 245 -25.12 14.87 -33.30
CA LEU A 245 -26.26 13.99 -33.53
C LEU A 245 -26.86 13.58 -32.17
N LEU A 246 -28.15 13.87 -32.04
CA LEU A 246 -29.05 13.41 -30.99
C LEU A 246 -29.31 11.90 -31.09
N GLU A 247 -29.57 11.31 -29.91
CA GLU A 247 -30.27 10.04 -29.63
C GLU A 247 -29.61 8.72 -30.13
N ASP A 248 -29.61 7.61 -29.37
CA ASP A 248 -30.77 7.05 -28.67
C ASP A 248 -30.42 5.88 -27.69
N SER A 249 -31.29 5.70 -26.67
CA SER A 249 -31.72 4.43 -25.99
C SER A 249 -30.75 3.56 -25.15
N CYS A 250 -30.94 3.41 -23.83
CA CYS A 250 -31.85 2.52 -23.04
C CYS A 250 -31.00 1.44 -22.33
N GLY A 251 -31.09 1.04 -21.04
CA GLY A 251 -32.13 1.07 -20.02
C GLY A 251 -32.27 -0.37 -19.47
N CYS A 252 -31.98 -0.64 -18.17
CA CYS A 252 -32.57 -1.72 -17.35
C CYS A 252 -32.17 -1.64 -15.85
N CYS A 253 -33.20 -1.57 -14.99
CA CYS A 253 -33.32 -1.32 -13.52
C CYS A 253 -33.41 -2.63 -12.68
N PRO A 254 -33.79 -2.73 -11.35
CA PRO A 254 -34.53 -1.82 -10.40
C PRO A 254 -34.05 -1.92 -8.90
N PRO A 255 -34.82 -1.59 -7.80
CA PRO A 255 -36.16 -0.96 -7.55
C PRO A 255 -36.14 0.27 -6.59
N PHE A 256 -37.14 1.17 -6.47
CA PHE A 256 -38.52 1.03 -5.94
C PHE A 256 -39.40 2.26 -6.33
N THR A 257 -40.69 2.02 -6.58
CA THR A 257 -41.83 2.95 -6.85
C THR A 257 -42.41 3.55 -5.54
N PRO A 258 -43.20 4.68 -5.51
CA PRO A 258 -44.48 4.83 -6.23
C PRO A 258 -44.91 6.23 -6.77
N THR A 259 -45.56 6.16 -7.94
CA THR A 259 -46.80 6.88 -8.37
C THR A 259 -46.74 8.29 -9.01
N GLN A 260 -46.85 8.27 -10.35
CA GLN A 260 -47.70 9.06 -11.28
C GLN A 260 -47.40 10.56 -11.59
N SER A 261 -46.58 10.73 -12.65
CA SER A 261 -46.71 11.50 -13.91
C SER A 261 -48.04 12.21 -14.30
N PRO A 262 -48.13 13.02 -15.41
CA PRO A 262 -47.06 13.51 -16.32
C PRO A 262 -47.15 14.99 -16.84
N CYS A 263 -46.05 15.40 -17.48
CA CYS A 263 -45.91 16.22 -18.71
C CYS A 263 -46.28 17.72 -18.76
N GLY A 264 -45.31 18.52 -19.20
CA GLY A 264 -45.53 19.84 -19.81
C GLY A 264 -44.23 20.64 -19.99
N SER A 265 -43.55 20.42 -21.12
CA SER A 265 -42.33 21.11 -21.58
C SER A 265 -42.52 22.61 -21.85
N TYR A 266 -41.47 23.39 -21.51
CA TYR A 266 -40.87 24.59 -22.15
C TYR A 266 -41.79 25.59 -22.91
N ALA A 267 -41.72 26.91 -22.78
CA ALA A 267 -40.57 27.80 -22.59
C ALA A 267 -41.07 29.26 -22.29
N PRO A 268 -40.18 30.25 -22.07
CA PRO A 268 -40.49 31.51 -21.37
C PRO A 268 -40.82 32.68 -22.32
N ALA A 269 -41.54 33.70 -21.82
CA ALA A 269 -41.25 35.13 -22.08
C ALA A 269 -42.35 36.07 -21.53
N SER A 270 -41.90 37.05 -20.75
CA SER A 270 -42.31 38.47 -20.67
C SER A 270 -43.78 38.91 -20.86
N ARG A 271 -44.28 39.57 -19.80
CA ARG A 271 -45.08 40.81 -19.75
C ARG A 271 -45.83 41.23 -21.04
N LEU A 272 -47.15 41.30 -20.94
CA LEU A 272 -47.94 42.33 -21.66
C LEU A 272 -49.09 42.84 -20.79
N ALA A 273 -49.17 44.16 -20.73
CA ALA A 273 -50.29 44.94 -20.22
C ALA A 273 -51.24 45.31 -21.37
N VAL A 274 -52.34 46.00 -21.01
CA VAL A 274 -53.30 46.75 -21.85
C VAL A 274 -54.63 46.02 -22.13
N GLU A 275 -55.54 46.13 -21.16
CA GLU A 275 -56.81 46.88 -21.22
C GLU A 275 -57.62 46.90 -22.53
N MET A 276 -58.88 46.47 -22.47
CA MET A 276 -60.05 47.18 -23.05
C MET A 276 -61.41 46.51 -22.73
N ALA A 277 -62.39 47.38 -22.42
CA ALA A 277 -63.85 47.25 -22.60
C ALA A 277 -64.76 46.71 -21.45
N THR A 278 -65.37 47.68 -20.75
CA THR A 278 -66.65 47.74 -19.99
C THR A 278 -67.90 47.48 -20.88
N PRO A 279 -69.18 47.60 -20.41
CA PRO A 279 -69.75 47.69 -19.04
C PRO A 279 -71.02 46.82 -18.80
N GLY A 280 -71.52 46.72 -17.55
CA GLY A 280 -72.96 46.52 -17.33
C GLY A 280 -73.46 45.87 -16.03
N SER A 281 -73.76 46.72 -15.04
CA SER A 281 -75.02 46.72 -14.23
C SER A 281 -75.27 45.74 -13.06
N LEU A 282 -75.88 46.34 -12.03
CA LEU A 282 -76.72 45.81 -10.92
C LEU A 282 -76.00 45.11 -9.75
N ALA A 283 -75.77 45.77 -8.61
CA ALA A 283 -76.70 46.24 -7.58
C ALA A 283 -77.03 45.20 -6.48
N ALA A 284 -76.65 45.59 -5.25
CA ALA A 284 -77.34 45.39 -3.96
C ALA A 284 -77.54 43.97 -3.39
N ARG A 285 -76.89 43.68 -2.25
CA ARG A 285 -77.54 43.60 -0.92
C ARG A 285 -76.55 43.33 0.23
N ARG A 286 -76.57 44.25 1.21
CA ARG A 286 -76.56 44.05 2.69
C ARG A 286 -76.87 42.59 3.12
N ASN A 287 -76.37 42.01 4.22
CA ASN A 287 -76.04 42.56 5.55
C ASN A 287 -75.58 41.42 6.51
N SER A 288 -74.85 41.75 7.59
CA SER A 288 -74.83 41.14 8.96
C SER A 288 -74.48 39.65 9.13
N ALA A 289 -73.88 39.14 10.22
CA ALA A 289 -73.26 39.63 11.45
C ALA A 289 -72.81 38.36 12.24
N SER A 290 -72.10 38.56 13.36
CA SER A 290 -72.07 37.68 14.56
C SER A 290 -70.75 36.95 14.87
N GLU A 291 -69.92 37.65 15.65
CA GLU A 291 -69.42 37.31 16.99
C GLU A 291 -69.02 35.87 17.41
N ARG A 292 -67.85 35.85 18.09
CA ARG A 292 -67.48 35.22 19.38
C ARG A 292 -66.74 33.87 19.42
N GLY A 293 -65.64 33.88 20.20
CA GLY A 293 -65.18 32.79 21.09
C GLY A 293 -63.72 32.35 20.86
N THR A 294 -62.71 32.76 21.65
CA THR A 294 -62.07 32.06 22.82
C THR A 294 -61.59 30.63 22.49
N GLU A 295 -60.39 30.09 22.77
CA GLU A 295 -59.37 30.12 23.84
C GLU A 295 -57.98 29.81 23.21
N LEU A 296 -56.81 30.33 23.61
CA LEU A 296 -55.96 30.15 24.81
C LEU A 296 -55.45 28.71 25.13
N VAL A 297 -54.11 28.59 25.10
CA VAL A 297 -53.21 27.79 25.98
C VAL A 297 -53.16 26.26 25.81
N LEU A 298 -52.09 25.78 25.16
CA LEU A 298 -50.96 25.07 25.79
C LEU A 298 -49.80 24.90 24.80
#